data_AF-A0A2S6UKW3-F1
#
_entry.id   AF-A0A2S6UKW3-F1
#
_cell.length_a   1.000
_cell.length_b   1.000
_cell.length_c   1.000
_cell.angle_alpha   90.00
_cell.angle_beta   90.00
_cell.angle_gamma   90.00
#
_symmetry.space_group_name_H-M   'P 1'
#
loop_
_entity.id
_entity.type
_entity.pdbx_description
1 polymer ?
#
loop_
_entity_poly.entity_id
_entity_poly.type
_entity_poly.pdbx_seq_one_letter_code
_entity_poly.pdbx_strand_id
1 'polypeptide(L)'
;MVLNAQTISSNIDEAPRTITILGSTGSVGVSTVDLLMRNSNNYLVDTLTANQNVTLLAEQAEQLNAKNVVIADETKYLELKDYLSGKGINIAAGTDSLIEAVDRPTDIVMAAIVGAAGLEPTLRAVQNGTVIALANKECLVSAGNLFCSEVARYGAQLIPVDSEHSAIFQVLDVNSADKISRIIVTASGGPFRNTSIAEMKNASPAEAIAHPNWDMGEKISIDSATMMNKGLELIEAFHLFPVSEKQIEVVVHPESIVHSLVEYVDGSVLAQLGSPDMRTPIAYALAWPKRMEAPSERLNLWKVGTLNFELPDENRFPALRLAREALKTGGSAPTILNAANEIAVDAFLNNRIGFLDIAMIVEKTLSSIETETLLSIEDVIQADTIGRRIANNMVP
;
A
#
# COMPACT_ATOMS: atom_id res chain seq x y z
N MET A 1 -1.39 -12.16 -14.11
CA MET A 1 -0.23 -11.30 -14.40
C MET A 1 -0.80 -9.96 -14.88
N VAL A 2 -0.61 -8.90 -14.10
CA VAL A 2 -1.41 -7.65 -14.18
C VAL A 2 -0.84 -6.62 -15.17
N LEU A 3 0.41 -6.80 -15.60
CA LEU A 3 1.09 -5.88 -16.52
C LEU A 3 0.71 -6.17 -17.98
N ASN A 4 -0.49 -5.77 -18.40
CA ASN A 4 -0.83 -5.67 -19.82
C ASN A 4 -0.45 -4.29 -20.36
N ALA A 5 0.79 -4.14 -20.83
CA ALA A 5 1.27 -2.93 -21.48
C ALA A 5 0.67 -2.70 -22.90
N GLN A 6 -0.26 -3.54 -23.35
CA GLN A 6 -0.69 -3.61 -24.77
C GLN A 6 -1.86 -2.71 -25.16
N THR A 7 -2.42 -1.90 -24.25
CA THR A 7 -3.47 -0.92 -24.60
C THR A 7 -3.08 0.48 -24.12
N ILE A 8 -1.94 0.98 -24.59
CA ILE A 8 -1.56 2.38 -24.41
C ILE A 8 -2.35 3.19 -25.44
N SER A 9 -3.55 3.64 -25.06
CA SER A 9 -4.29 4.64 -25.82
C SER A 9 -3.48 5.95 -25.82
N SER A 10 -3.02 6.36 -26.99
CA SER A 10 -2.20 7.54 -27.25
C SER A 10 -2.92 8.89 -27.06
N ASN A 11 -4.08 8.91 -26.41
CA ASN A 11 -4.97 10.09 -26.34
C ASN A 11 -4.94 10.85 -25.01
N ILE A 12 -3.88 10.74 -24.21
CA ILE A 12 -3.76 11.38 -22.87
C ILE A 12 -3.57 12.92 -22.96
N ASP A 13 -3.62 13.53 -24.14
CA ASP A 13 -3.07 14.89 -24.37
C ASP A 13 -4.04 16.08 -24.49
N GLU A 14 -5.36 15.94 -24.33
CA GLU A 14 -6.25 17.11 -24.53
C GLU A 14 -7.25 17.43 -23.41
N ALA A 15 -7.50 16.53 -22.46
CA ALA A 15 -8.47 16.77 -21.38
C ALA A 15 -7.88 16.47 -19.99
N PRO A 16 -8.26 17.25 -18.95
CA PRO A 16 -7.91 16.92 -17.56
C PRO A 16 -8.40 15.52 -17.18
N ARG A 17 -7.58 14.76 -16.44
CA ARG A 17 -7.97 13.44 -15.92
C ARG A 17 -8.86 13.57 -14.70
N THR A 18 -9.97 12.84 -14.68
CA THR A 18 -10.88 12.79 -13.53
C THR A 18 -10.38 11.76 -12.52
N ILE A 19 -10.32 12.11 -11.24
CA ILE A 19 -9.78 11.27 -10.16
C ILE A 19 -10.74 11.10 -8.99
N THR A 20 -10.81 9.88 -8.45
CA THR A 20 -11.33 9.59 -7.11
C THR A 20 -10.19 9.21 -6.17
N ILE A 21 -10.18 9.74 -4.94
CA ILE A 21 -9.19 9.41 -3.91
C ILE A 21 -9.89 8.68 -2.77
N LEU A 22 -9.58 7.40 -2.63
CA LEU A 22 -9.98 6.57 -1.49
C LEU A 22 -8.99 6.81 -0.35
N GLY A 23 -9.39 7.50 0.71
CA GLY A 23 -8.52 7.81 1.86
C GLY A 23 -7.68 9.09 1.70
N SER A 24 -8.31 10.22 1.33
CA SER A 24 -7.64 11.50 1.05
C SER A 24 -6.95 12.15 2.25
N THR A 25 -7.37 11.80 3.47
CA THR A 25 -6.84 12.38 4.71
C THR A 25 -5.70 11.57 5.34
N GLY A 26 -5.32 10.43 4.75
CA GLY A 26 -4.12 9.67 5.13
C GLY A 26 -2.85 10.23 4.48
N SER A 27 -1.67 9.75 4.86
CA SER A 27 -0.37 10.26 4.36
C SER A 27 -0.27 10.25 2.82
N VAL A 28 -0.63 9.14 2.17
CA VAL A 28 -0.68 9.03 0.70
C VAL A 28 -1.74 9.95 0.11
N GLY A 29 -2.92 10.01 0.72
CA GLY A 29 -4.01 10.90 0.29
C GLY A 29 -3.61 12.37 0.31
N VAL A 30 -3.01 12.84 1.42
CA VAL A 30 -2.53 14.23 1.57
C VAL A 30 -1.44 14.54 0.55
N SER A 31 -0.51 13.60 0.32
CA SER A 31 0.53 13.74 -0.70
C SER A 31 -0.06 13.80 -2.11
N THR A 32 -1.12 13.02 -2.37
CA THR A 32 -1.88 13.06 -3.63
C THR A 32 -2.54 14.43 -3.79
N VAL A 33 -3.22 14.93 -2.76
CA VAL A 33 -3.87 16.25 -2.77
C VAL A 33 -2.87 17.39 -3.03
N ASP A 34 -1.69 17.37 -2.39
CA ASP A 34 -0.61 18.34 -2.66
C ASP A 34 -0.21 18.35 -4.15
N LEU A 35 -0.05 17.18 -4.76
CA LEU A 35 0.29 17.05 -6.19
C LEU A 35 -0.83 17.54 -7.11
N LEU A 36 -2.09 17.24 -6.79
CA LEU A 36 -3.25 17.69 -7.57
C LEU A 36 -3.42 19.22 -7.50
N MET A 37 -3.24 19.83 -6.32
CA MET A 37 -3.31 21.29 -6.19
C MET A 37 -2.25 22.00 -7.03
N ARG A 38 -1.03 21.44 -7.12
CA ARG A 38 0.05 21.97 -7.96
C ARG A 38 -0.20 21.80 -9.46
N ASN A 39 -1.13 20.93 -9.83
CA ASN A 39 -1.39 20.52 -11.21
C ASN A 39 -2.90 20.61 -11.56
N SER A 40 -3.60 21.61 -11.01
CA SER A 40 -5.06 21.72 -11.09
C SER A 40 -5.62 21.81 -12.51
N ASN A 41 -4.83 22.25 -13.49
CA ASN A 41 -5.25 22.27 -14.90
C ASN A 41 -5.27 20.87 -15.54
N ASN A 42 -4.60 19.89 -14.93
CA ASN A 42 -4.44 18.54 -15.50
C ASN A 42 -5.36 17.51 -14.84
N TYR A 43 -6.00 17.84 -13.71
CA TYR A 43 -6.81 16.91 -12.92
C TYR A 43 -8.12 17.54 -12.44
N LEU A 44 -9.18 16.74 -12.45
CA LEU A 44 -10.49 17.08 -11.89
C LEU A 44 -10.84 16.08 -10.80
N VAL A 45 -11.05 16.55 -9.57
CA VAL A 45 -11.41 15.66 -8.46
C VAL A 45 -12.91 15.42 -8.47
N ASP A 46 -13.33 14.17 -8.68
CA ASP A 46 -14.73 13.80 -8.55
C ASP A 46 -15.08 13.49 -7.10
N THR A 47 -14.39 12.54 -6.46
CA THR A 47 -14.73 12.09 -5.12
C THR A 47 -13.51 12.00 -4.20
N LEU A 48 -13.65 12.52 -2.97
CA LEU A 48 -12.70 12.33 -1.87
C LEU A 48 -13.36 11.51 -0.76
N THR A 49 -12.62 10.56 -0.19
CA THR A 49 -13.13 9.79 0.95
C THR A 49 -12.20 9.84 2.15
N ALA A 50 -12.76 9.77 3.36
CA ALA A 50 -12.00 9.67 4.60
C ALA A 50 -12.71 8.75 5.59
N ASN A 51 -12.00 8.33 6.64
CA ASN A 51 -12.62 7.56 7.72
C ASN A 51 -13.39 8.47 8.71
N GLN A 52 -12.66 9.33 9.44
CA GLN A 52 -13.21 10.16 10.52
C GLN A 52 -12.79 11.64 10.49
N ASN A 53 -11.76 12.01 9.71
CA ASN A 53 -11.19 13.37 9.73
C ASN A 53 -12.03 14.35 8.88
N VAL A 54 -13.13 14.82 9.47
CA VAL A 54 -14.10 15.73 8.82
C VAL A 54 -13.45 17.04 8.39
N THR A 55 -12.69 17.68 9.28
CA THR A 55 -12.10 19.00 9.02
C THR A 55 -11.19 18.97 7.81
N LEU A 56 -10.23 18.04 7.77
CA LEU A 56 -9.30 17.95 6.65
C LEU A 56 -10.00 17.52 5.35
N LEU A 57 -10.96 16.59 5.42
CA LEU A 57 -11.73 16.18 4.25
C LEU A 57 -12.48 17.37 3.63
N ALA A 58 -13.14 18.19 4.45
CA ALA A 58 -13.88 19.36 3.98
C ALA A 58 -12.94 20.42 3.38
N GLU A 59 -11.82 20.71 4.04
CA GLU A 59 -10.80 21.65 3.52
C GLU A 59 -10.24 21.20 2.16
N GLN A 60 -9.89 19.92 2.02
CA GLN A 60 -9.41 19.35 0.75
C GLN A 60 -10.47 19.41 -0.34
N ALA A 61 -11.73 19.12 0.00
CA ALA A 61 -12.84 19.15 -0.96
C ALA A 61 -13.07 20.54 -1.53
N GLU A 62 -13.00 21.59 -0.71
CA GLU A 62 -13.09 22.97 -1.17
C GLU A 62 -11.88 23.38 -2.04
N GLN A 63 -10.66 23.05 -1.59
CA GLN A 63 -9.43 23.42 -2.31
C GLN A 63 -9.36 22.80 -3.71
N LEU A 64 -9.85 21.57 -3.86
CA LEU A 64 -9.84 20.82 -5.12
C LEU A 64 -11.12 20.98 -5.94
N ASN A 65 -12.11 21.73 -5.44
CA ASN A 65 -13.45 21.80 -6.02
C ASN A 65 -14.05 20.40 -6.28
N ALA A 66 -13.91 19.50 -5.31
CA ALA A 66 -14.41 18.14 -5.41
C ALA A 66 -15.93 18.11 -5.58
N LYS A 67 -16.45 17.18 -6.39
CA LYS A 67 -17.89 17.06 -6.62
C LYS A 67 -18.60 16.32 -5.49
N ASN A 68 -17.92 15.34 -4.88
CA ASN A 68 -18.48 14.52 -3.81
C ASN A 68 -17.45 14.28 -2.70
N VAL A 69 -17.96 14.09 -1.49
CA VAL A 69 -17.20 13.63 -0.34
C VAL A 69 -17.92 12.48 0.34
N VAL A 70 -17.15 11.50 0.81
CA VAL A 70 -17.66 10.36 1.58
C VAL A 70 -16.89 10.21 2.88
N ILE A 71 -17.61 10.14 4.00
CA ILE A 71 -17.03 9.86 5.32
C ILE A 71 -17.47 8.46 5.78
N ALA A 72 -16.52 7.56 6.02
CA ALA A 72 -16.87 6.17 6.36
C ALA A 72 -17.61 6.07 7.69
N ASP A 73 -17.22 6.87 8.69
CA ASP A 73 -17.92 6.94 9.98
C ASP A 73 -19.23 7.74 9.85
N GLU A 74 -20.36 7.02 9.88
CA GLU A 74 -21.70 7.61 9.81
C GLU A 74 -21.98 8.64 10.91
N THR A 75 -21.35 8.49 12.08
CA THR A 75 -21.54 9.43 13.19
C THR A 75 -21.01 10.83 12.87
N LYS A 76 -20.15 10.95 11.85
CA LYS A 76 -19.53 12.18 11.37
C LYS A 76 -20.30 12.88 10.26
N TYR A 77 -21.37 12.28 9.74
CA TYR A 77 -22.12 12.82 8.61
C TYR A 77 -22.66 14.23 8.85
N LEU A 78 -23.29 14.49 10.00
CA LEU A 78 -23.87 15.80 10.30
C LEU A 78 -22.79 16.87 10.41
N GLU A 79 -21.67 16.56 11.04
CA GLU A 79 -20.51 17.45 11.17
C GLU A 79 -19.97 17.85 9.79
N LEU A 80 -19.80 16.88 8.88
CA LEU A 80 -19.34 17.14 7.51
C LEU A 80 -20.35 17.94 6.70
N LYS A 81 -21.64 17.64 6.86
CA LYS A 81 -22.73 18.35 6.18
C LYS A 81 -22.81 19.82 6.58
N ASP A 82 -22.64 20.11 7.87
CA ASP A 82 -22.64 21.48 8.36
C ASP A 82 -21.42 22.25 7.83
N TYR A 83 -20.23 21.62 7.80
CA TYR A 83 -19.01 22.23 7.29
C TYR A 83 -19.12 22.62 5.80
N LEU A 84 -19.73 21.76 4.98
CA LEU A 84 -19.84 21.94 3.52
C LEU A 84 -21.17 22.56 3.06
N SER A 85 -21.98 23.09 4.00
CA SER A 85 -23.27 23.68 3.69
C SER A 85 -23.15 24.83 2.67
N GLY A 86 -23.96 24.77 1.61
CA GLY A 86 -23.97 25.79 0.55
C GLY A 86 -22.81 25.73 -0.44
N LYS A 87 -21.89 24.76 -0.33
CA LYS A 87 -20.72 24.61 -1.21
C LYS A 87 -21.02 23.87 -2.53
N GLY A 88 -22.19 23.27 -2.66
CA GLY A 88 -22.58 22.50 -3.86
C GLY A 88 -21.86 21.16 -4.01
N ILE A 89 -21.24 20.66 -2.94
CA ILE A 89 -20.57 19.36 -2.87
C ILE A 89 -21.57 18.32 -2.37
N ASN A 90 -21.67 17.18 -3.04
CA ASN A 90 -22.52 16.06 -2.57
C ASN A 90 -21.83 15.34 -1.41
N ILE A 91 -22.61 14.95 -0.40
CA ILE A 91 -22.08 14.38 0.84
C ILE A 91 -22.78 13.06 1.10
N ALA A 92 -22.01 12.01 1.33
CA ALA A 92 -22.50 10.70 1.73
C ALA A 92 -21.67 10.15 2.91
N ALA A 93 -22.20 9.13 3.59
CA ALA A 93 -21.52 8.50 4.72
C ALA A 93 -21.81 7.01 4.80
N GLY A 94 -20.94 6.29 5.52
CA GLY A 94 -21.07 4.85 5.73
C GLY A 94 -20.29 4.01 4.72
N THR A 95 -20.14 2.72 5.04
CA THR A 95 -19.37 1.76 4.25
C THR A 95 -19.95 1.56 2.85
N ASP A 96 -21.28 1.48 2.72
CA ASP A 96 -21.92 1.34 1.41
C ASP A 96 -21.61 2.54 0.51
N SER A 97 -21.69 3.77 1.05
CA SER A 97 -21.31 4.98 0.33
C SER A 97 -19.83 4.99 -0.07
N LEU A 98 -18.95 4.37 0.73
CA LEU A 98 -17.53 4.26 0.44
C LEU A 98 -17.27 3.32 -0.75
N ILE A 99 -18.03 2.22 -0.85
CA ILE A 99 -17.98 1.28 -1.98
C ILE A 99 -18.57 1.95 -3.24
N GLU A 100 -19.68 2.66 -3.11
CA GLU A 100 -20.33 3.38 -4.21
C GLU A 100 -19.55 4.61 -4.69
N ALA A 101 -18.58 5.10 -3.91
CA ALA A 101 -17.77 6.29 -4.22
C ALA A 101 -17.03 6.19 -5.57
N VAL A 102 -16.80 4.98 -6.06
CA VAL A 102 -16.09 4.70 -7.32
C VAL A 102 -17.01 4.36 -8.49
N ASP A 103 -18.34 4.30 -8.28
CA ASP A 103 -19.33 4.02 -9.33
C ASP A 103 -19.46 5.16 -10.34
N ARG A 104 -18.95 6.33 -9.97
CA ARG A 104 -18.86 7.48 -10.86
C ARG A 104 -17.67 7.28 -11.80
N PRO A 105 -17.85 7.46 -13.12
CA PRO A 105 -16.79 7.24 -14.09
C PRO A 105 -15.63 8.23 -13.84
N THR A 106 -14.45 7.68 -13.56
CA THR A 106 -13.20 8.41 -13.36
C THR A 106 -12.08 7.73 -14.14
N ASP A 107 -11.08 8.51 -14.55
CA ASP A 107 -9.94 8.03 -15.33
C ASP A 107 -8.87 7.35 -14.46
N ILE A 108 -8.91 7.61 -13.15
CA ILE A 108 -7.98 7.06 -12.17
C ILE A 108 -8.60 7.04 -10.77
N VAL A 109 -8.36 5.96 -10.03
CA VAL A 109 -8.68 5.83 -8.62
C VAL A 109 -7.39 5.67 -7.83
N MET A 110 -7.13 6.58 -6.91
CA MET A 110 -6.06 6.44 -5.91
C MET A 110 -6.59 5.61 -4.74
N ALA A 111 -6.14 4.35 -4.64
CA ALA A 111 -6.53 3.42 -3.59
C ALA A 111 -5.55 3.54 -2.40
N ALA A 112 -5.87 4.43 -1.45
CA ALA A 112 -5.00 4.82 -0.33
C ALA A 112 -5.65 4.62 1.07
N ILE A 113 -6.76 3.89 1.15
CA ILE A 113 -7.31 3.42 2.44
C ILE A 113 -6.34 2.39 3.01
N VAL A 114 -6.01 2.48 4.30
CA VAL A 114 -5.11 1.53 4.98
C VAL A 114 -5.83 0.22 5.30
N GLY A 115 -5.15 -0.91 5.11
CA GLY A 115 -5.62 -2.22 5.56
C GLY A 115 -6.75 -2.81 4.72
N ALA A 116 -7.34 -3.91 5.22
CA ALA A 116 -8.38 -4.65 4.51
C ALA A 116 -9.65 -3.82 4.19
N ALA A 117 -9.90 -2.74 4.92
CA ALA A 117 -11.04 -1.84 4.69
C ALA A 117 -11.05 -1.20 3.29
N GLY A 118 -9.90 -1.12 2.62
CA GLY A 118 -9.80 -0.60 1.25
C GLY A 118 -10.12 -1.62 0.17
N LEU A 119 -10.26 -2.92 0.50
CA LEU A 119 -10.35 -3.99 -0.50
C LEU A 119 -11.62 -3.92 -1.34
N GLU A 120 -12.79 -3.88 -0.70
CA GLU A 120 -14.08 -3.82 -1.40
C GLU A 120 -14.22 -2.59 -2.32
N PRO A 121 -13.97 -1.35 -1.87
CA PRO A 121 -14.07 -0.18 -2.76
C PRO A 121 -13.01 -0.22 -3.88
N THR A 122 -11.81 -0.79 -3.62
CA THR A 122 -10.79 -0.94 -4.67
C THR A 122 -11.20 -2.00 -5.70
N LEU A 123 -11.77 -3.12 -5.27
CA LEU A 123 -12.26 -4.16 -6.17
C LEU A 123 -13.44 -3.65 -7.01
N ARG A 124 -14.33 -2.84 -6.42
CA ARG A 124 -15.40 -2.16 -7.14
C ARG A 124 -14.85 -1.24 -8.23
N ALA A 125 -13.78 -0.49 -7.93
CA ALA A 125 -13.11 0.35 -8.92
C ALA A 125 -12.48 -0.50 -10.05
N VAL A 126 -11.88 -1.64 -9.72
CA VAL A 126 -11.37 -2.61 -10.69
C VAL A 126 -12.49 -3.08 -11.63
N GLN A 127 -13.68 -3.38 -11.11
CA GLN A 127 -14.82 -3.82 -11.92
C GLN A 127 -15.32 -2.76 -12.91
N ASN A 128 -14.99 -1.48 -12.68
CA ASN A 128 -15.28 -0.39 -13.61
C ASN A 128 -14.24 -0.27 -14.75
N GLY A 129 -13.17 -1.08 -14.74
CA GLY A 129 -12.14 -1.09 -15.77
C GLY A 129 -11.24 0.16 -15.78
N THR A 130 -11.22 0.91 -14.67
CA THR A 130 -10.42 2.14 -14.56
C THR A 130 -8.95 1.88 -14.18
N VAL A 131 -8.12 2.92 -14.24
CA VAL A 131 -6.75 2.86 -13.74
C VAL A 131 -6.76 2.93 -12.22
N ILE A 132 -6.15 1.96 -11.57
CA ILE A 132 -6.02 1.89 -10.11
C ILE A 132 -4.57 2.21 -9.75
N ALA A 133 -4.35 3.41 -9.18
CA ALA A 133 -3.11 3.74 -8.49
C ALA A 133 -3.17 3.11 -7.09
N LEU A 134 -2.55 1.95 -6.94
CA LEU A 134 -2.67 1.11 -5.74
C LEU A 134 -1.55 1.43 -4.74
N ALA A 135 -1.92 2.10 -3.64
CA ALA A 135 -1.05 2.30 -2.49
C ALA A 135 -1.36 1.33 -1.33
N ASN A 136 -2.59 0.83 -1.27
CA ASN A 136 -3.00 -0.19 -0.33
C ASN A 136 -2.49 -1.57 -0.77
N LYS A 137 -1.36 -1.99 -0.18
CA LYS A 137 -0.77 -3.32 -0.41
C LYS A 137 -1.65 -4.45 0.13
N GLU A 138 -2.39 -4.21 1.21
CA GLU A 138 -3.25 -5.21 1.85
C GLU A 138 -4.36 -5.73 0.94
N CYS A 139 -4.79 -4.98 -0.07
CA CYS A 139 -5.67 -5.46 -1.14
C CYS A 139 -5.06 -6.67 -1.87
N LEU A 140 -3.80 -6.57 -2.28
CA LEU A 140 -3.08 -7.64 -2.98
C LEU A 140 -2.63 -8.73 -2.02
N VAL A 141 -2.22 -8.41 -0.80
CA VAL A 141 -1.86 -9.43 0.19
C VAL A 141 -3.07 -10.31 0.53
N SER A 142 -4.23 -9.70 0.76
CA SER A 142 -5.40 -10.42 1.28
C SER A 142 -6.17 -11.17 0.19
N ALA A 143 -6.32 -10.58 -1.00
CA ALA A 143 -7.09 -11.18 -2.08
C ALA A 143 -6.23 -11.77 -3.21
N GLY A 144 -4.93 -11.47 -3.27
CA GLY A 144 -3.94 -12.11 -4.13
C GLY A 144 -4.42 -12.41 -5.56
N ASN A 145 -4.50 -13.71 -5.89
CA ASN A 145 -4.92 -14.19 -7.19
C ASN A 145 -6.35 -13.78 -7.56
N LEU A 146 -7.26 -13.70 -6.59
CA LEU A 146 -8.64 -13.25 -6.84
C LEU A 146 -8.64 -11.81 -7.34
N PHE A 147 -7.93 -10.90 -6.64
CA PHE A 147 -7.80 -9.52 -7.05
C PHE A 147 -7.17 -9.40 -8.45
N CYS A 148 -6.07 -10.12 -8.69
CA CYS A 148 -5.41 -10.13 -9.99
C CYS A 148 -6.31 -10.67 -11.12
N SER A 149 -7.16 -11.65 -10.82
CA SER A 149 -8.09 -12.23 -11.79
C SER A 149 -9.20 -11.25 -12.17
N GLU A 150 -9.70 -10.47 -11.21
CA GLU A 150 -10.71 -9.44 -11.44
C GLU A 150 -10.12 -8.26 -12.23
N VAL A 151 -8.88 -7.86 -11.92
CA VAL A 151 -8.16 -6.86 -12.74
C VAL A 151 -8.07 -7.29 -14.20
N ALA A 152 -7.67 -8.54 -14.45
CA ALA A 152 -7.59 -9.07 -15.81
C ALA A 152 -8.97 -9.20 -16.47
N ARG A 153 -9.99 -9.63 -15.72
CA ARG A 153 -11.36 -9.86 -16.20
C ARG A 153 -12.03 -8.58 -16.67
N TYR A 154 -11.87 -7.49 -15.92
CA TYR A 154 -12.50 -6.21 -16.20
C TYR A 154 -11.61 -5.25 -17.01
N GLY A 155 -10.38 -5.65 -17.31
CA GLY A 155 -9.45 -4.83 -18.10
C GLY A 155 -8.98 -3.58 -17.37
N ALA A 156 -9.08 -3.54 -16.05
CA ALA A 156 -8.53 -2.47 -15.23
C ALA A 156 -7.00 -2.47 -15.32
N GLN A 157 -6.40 -1.32 -15.09
CA GLN A 157 -4.95 -1.19 -15.10
C GLN A 157 -4.43 -0.87 -13.70
N LEU A 158 -3.51 -1.69 -13.20
CA LEU A 158 -2.91 -1.48 -11.89
C LEU A 158 -1.56 -0.76 -12.01
N ILE A 159 -1.39 0.33 -11.28
CA ILE A 159 -0.15 1.09 -11.19
C ILE A 159 0.29 1.12 -9.73
N PRO A 160 1.43 0.49 -9.38
CA PRO A 160 1.89 0.46 -8.00
C PRO A 160 2.32 1.85 -7.53
N VAL A 161 1.81 2.25 -6.36
CA VAL A 161 2.19 3.49 -5.67
C VAL A 161 3.15 3.21 -4.52
N ASP A 162 3.15 1.99 -3.97
CA ASP A 162 4.15 1.60 -2.98
C ASP A 162 5.56 1.78 -3.54
N SER A 163 6.49 2.29 -2.73
CA SER A 163 7.71 2.93 -3.22
C SER A 163 8.63 1.94 -3.95
N GLU A 164 8.74 0.74 -3.39
CA GLU A 164 9.51 -0.39 -3.88
C GLU A 164 8.93 -0.92 -5.20
N HIS A 165 7.62 -1.12 -5.27
CA HIS A 165 6.95 -1.65 -6.45
C HIS A 165 6.85 -0.61 -7.55
N SER A 166 6.69 0.67 -7.21
CA SER A 166 6.82 1.78 -8.15
C SER A 166 8.25 1.84 -8.73
N ALA A 167 9.26 1.61 -7.91
CA ALA A 167 10.66 1.54 -8.33
C ALA A 167 10.90 0.38 -9.29
N ILE A 168 10.42 -0.83 -8.96
CA ILE A 168 10.48 -2.01 -9.84
C ILE A 168 9.78 -1.71 -11.16
N PHE A 169 8.55 -1.20 -11.11
CA PHE A 169 7.74 -0.92 -12.28
C PHE A 169 8.39 0.14 -13.20
N GLN A 170 9.13 1.11 -12.65
CA GLN A 170 9.84 2.12 -13.43
C GLN A 170 11.06 1.59 -14.20
N VAL A 171 11.67 0.49 -13.77
CA VAL A 171 12.88 -0.09 -14.40
C VAL A 171 12.66 -1.47 -15.01
N LEU A 172 11.44 -1.97 -14.91
CA LEU A 172 11.02 -3.23 -15.52
C LEU A 172 10.90 -3.06 -17.04
N ASP A 173 11.62 -3.88 -17.80
CA ASP A 173 11.36 -4.06 -19.22
C ASP A 173 10.26 -5.12 -19.38
N VAL A 174 9.03 -4.63 -19.59
CA VAL A 174 7.84 -5.46 -19.79
C VAL A 174 7.97 -6.44 -20.97
N ASN A 175 8.81 -6.12 -21.98
CA ASN A 175 9.02 -7.00 -23.13
C ASN A 175 10.00 -8.14 -22.83
N SER A 176 10.73 -8.05 -21.72
CA SER A 176 11.76 -8.99 -21.29
C SER A 176 11.41 -9.64 -19.95
N ALA A 177 10.11 -9.78 -19.64
CA ALA A 177 9.63 -10.36 -18.39
C ALA A 177 10.17 -11.78 -18.13
N ASP A 178 10.33 -12.60 -19.17
CA ASP A 178 10.91 -13.94 -19.09
C ASP A 178 12.44 -13.94 -18.86
N LYS A 179 13.08 -12.77 -18.93
CA LYS A 179 14.51 -12.55 -18.71
C LYS A 179 14.83 -11.99 -17.32
N ILE A 180 13.83 -11.81 -16.46
CA ILE A 180 14.04 -11.40 -15.08
C ILE A 180 14.69 -12.57 -14.31
N SER A 181 15.88 -12.34 -13.79
CA SER A 181 16.59 -13.26 -12.89
C SER A 181 15.95 -13.20 -11.50
N ARG A 182 15.92 -12.00 -10.90
CA ARG A 182 15.28 -11.72 -9.61
C ARG A 182 14.88 -10.25 -9.48
N ILE A 183 13.95 -9.99 -8.59
CA ILE A 183 13.60 -8.65 -8.10
C ILE A 183 14.12 -8.53 -6.67
N ILE A 184 14.77 -7.40 -6.38
CA ILE A 184 15.33 -7.09 -5.07
C ILE A 184 14.50 -5.98 -4.46
N VAL A 185 13.73 -6.33 -3.42
CA VAL A 185 12.88 -5.42 -2.65
C VAL A 185 13.70 -4.89 -1.48
N THR A 186 14.11 -3.63 -1.54
CA THR A 186 14.97 -3.03 -0.51
C THR A 186 14.18 -2.58 0.71
N ALA A 187 14.70 -2.74 1.93
CA ALA A 187 14.09 -2.30 3.18
C ALA A 187 14.98 -1.29 3.93
N SER A 188 14.42 -0.34 4.67
CA SER A 188 15.24 0.51 5.58
C SER A 188 15.87 -0.29 6.74
N GLY A 189 15.25 -1.41 7.11
CA GLY A 189 15.56 -2.20 8.31
C GLY A 189 14.88 -1.70 9.58
N GLY A 190 14.15 -0.58 9.52
CA GLY A 190 13.40 -0.02 10.65
C GLY A 190 14.28 0.51 11.80
N PRO A 191 13.65 1.06 12.87
CA PRO A 191 14.38 1.59 14.03
C PRO A 191 15.19 0.53 14.80
N PHE A 192 14.82 -0.76 14.72
CA PHE A 192 15.45 -1.83 15.47
C PHE A 192 16.51 -2.62 14.69
N ARG A 193 16.93 -2.15 13.51
CA ARG A 193 17.94 -2.77 12.64
C ARG A 193 19.20 -3.23 13.39
N ASN A 194 19.66 -2.43 14.35
CA ASN A 194 20.87 -2.69 15.16
C ASN A 194 20.57 -3.00 16.64
N THR A 195 19.30 -3.12 17.02
CA THR A 195 18.88 -3.37 18.39
C THR A 195 18.88 -4.86 18.69
N SER A 196 19.31 -5.26 19.89
CA SER A 196 19.28 -6.66 20.28
C SER A 196 17.86 -7.14 20.62
N ILE A 197 17.59 -8.44 20.48
CA ILE A 197 16.29 -9.04 20.86
C ILE A 197 15.94 -8.75 22.33
N ALA A 198 16.95 -8.75 23.22
CA ALA A 198 16.74 -8.47 24.64
C ALA A 198 16.26 -7.04 24.90
N GLU A 199 16.75 -6.06 24.13
CA GLU A 199 16.28 -4.67 24.18
C GLU A 199 14.90 -4.52 23.53
N MET A 200 14.69 -5.14 22.37
CA MET A 200 13.40 -5.10 21.65
C MET A 200 12.23 -5.64 22.49
N LYS A 201 12.49 -6.55 23.43
CA LYS A 201 11.47 -7.06 24.36
C LYS A 201 10.76 -5.95 25.15
N ASN A 202 11.47 -4.86 25.46
CA ASN A 202 10.94 -3.74 26.23
C ASN A 202 10.63 -2.51 25.36
N ALA A 203 10.65 -2.63 24.04
CA ALA A 203 10.40 -1.53 23.14
C ALA A 203 8.97 -0.99 23.29
N SER A 204 8.86 0.32 23.36
CA SER A 204 7.59 1.06 23.41
C SER A 204 7.05 1.36 22.00
N PRO A 205 5.74 1.65 21.87
CA PRO A 205 5.17 2.13 20.61
C PRO A 205 5.89 3.36 20.05
N ALA A 206 6.24 4.32 20.91
CA ALA A 206 6.93 5.54 20.50
C ALA A 206 8.30 5.26 19.86
N GLU A 207 9.08 4.31 20.41
CA GLU A 207 10.36 3.90 19.84
C GLU A 207 10.20 3.17 18.51
N ALA A 208 9.16 2.34 18.39
CA ALA A 208 8.88 1.61 17.15
C ALA A 208 8.33 2.51 16.03
N ILE A 209 7.62 3.60 16.37
CA ILE A 209 7.10 4.58 15.40
C ILE A 209 8.21 5.51 14.87
N ALA A 210 9.28 5.73 15.64
CA ALA A 210 10.37 6.65 15.32
C ALA A 210 11.26 6.15 14.15
N HIS A 211 10.71 6.15 12.94
CA HIS A 211 11.37 5.65 11.75
C HIS A 211 12.52 6.57 11.30
N PRO A 212 13.69 6.03 10.91
CA PRO A 212 14.89 6.84 10.62
C PRO A 212 14.77 7.74 9.38
N ASN A 213 14.01 7.32 8.37
CA ASN A 213 14.04 7.94 7.03
C ASN A 213 12.69 8.48 6.53
N TRP A 214 11.57 8.07 7.15
CA TRP A 214 10.24 8.24 6.59
C TRP A 214 9.30 8.74 7.67
N ASP A 215 8.45 9.71 7.34
CA ASP A 215 7.32 10.12 8.17
C ASP A 215 6.07 9.40 7.66
N MET A 216 5.54 8.48 8.46
CA MET A 216 4.50 7.54 8.05
C MET A 216 3.47 7.33 9.17
N GLY A 217 2.30 6.78 8.81
CA GLY A 217 1.28 6.43 9.79
C GLY A 217 1.74 5.34 10.76
N GLU A 218 1.14 5.30 11.95
CA GLU A 218 1.58 4.44 13.05
C GLU A 218 1.67 2.96 12.66
N LYS A 219 0.63 2.41 12.00
CA LYS A 219 0.57 0.99 11.59
C LYS A 219 1.76 0.60 10.70
N ILE A 220 2.04 1.37 9.64
CA ILE A 220 3.15 1.07 8.72
C ILE A 220 4.51 1.29 9.40
N SER A 221 4.62 2.22 10.35
CA SER A 221 5.84 2.38 11.15
C SER A 221 6.12 1.17 12.04
N ILE A 222 5.10 0.58 12.68
CA ILE A 222 5.25 -0.68 13.43
C ILE A 222 5.59 -1.85 12.49
N ASP A 223 4.92 -1.94 11.34
CA ASP A 223 5.22 -2.97 10.35
C ASP A 223 6.66 -2.84 9.81
N SER A 224 7.17 -1.63 9.65
CA SER A 224 8.57 -1.39 9.28
C SER A 224 9.52 -1.82 10.40
N ALA A 225 9.21 -1.49 11.65
CA ALA A 225 10.00 -1.89 12.81
C ALA A 225 10.08 -3.40 13.02
N THR A 226 9.02 -4.14 12.67
CA THR A 226 8.99 -5.62 12.74
C THR A 226 9.50 -6.30 11.46
N MET A 227 9.77 -5.52 10.41
CA MET A 227 9.92 -5.97 9.01
C MET A 227 8.70 -6.71 8.44
N MET A 228 7.54 -6.69 9.10
CA MET A 228 6.30 -7.20 8.51
C MET A 228 5.93 -6.43 7.26
N ASN A 229 6.18 -5.11 7.22
CA ASN A 229 5.93 -4.28 6.03
C ASN A 229 6.59 -4.90 4.79
N LYS A 230 7.86 -5.27 4.92
CA LYS A 230 8.64 -5.89 3.85
C LYS A 230 8.16 -7.31 3.51
N GLY A 231 7.61 -8.03 4.49
CA GLY A 231 6.94 -9.31 4.27
C GLY A 231 5.67 -9.17 3.43
N LEU A 232 4.83 -8.18 3.74
CA LEU A 232 3.63 -7.85 2.97
C LEU A 232 3.98 -7.42 1.54
N GLU A 233 5.00 -6.58 1.39
CA GLU A 233 5.49 -6.12 0.09
C GLU A 233 6.11 -7.24 -0.76
N LEU A 234 6.68 -8.26 -0.14
CA LEU A 234 7.12 -9.47 -0.84
C LEU A 234 5.93 -10.23 -1.46
N ILE A 235 4.83 -10.37 -0.72
CA ILE A 235 3.59 -11.00 -1.22
C ILE A 235 3.00 -10.13 -2.34
N GLU A 236 2.99 -8.82 -2.16
CA GLU A 236 2.53 -7.88 -3.18
C GLU A 236 3.37 -7.97 -4.47
N ALA A 237 4.70 -8.02 -4.36
CA ALA A 237 5.60 -8.14 -5.51
C ALA A 237 5.37 -9.44 -6.29
N PHE A 238 5.08 -10.55 -5.60
CA PHE A 238 4.71 -11.82 -6.23
C PHE A 238 3.44 -11.71 -7.09
N HIS A 239 2.46 -10.92 -6.65
CA HIS A 239 1.21 -10.75 -7.40
C HIS A 239 1.32 -9.70 -8.53
N LEU A 240 2.09 -8.63 -8.32
CA LEU A 240 2.26 -7.55 -9.29
C LEU A 240 3.14 -7.95 -10.47
N PHE A 241 4.25 -8.63 -10.21
CA PHE A 241 5.32 -8.82 -11.18
C PHE A 241 5.39 -10.27 -11.70
N PRO A 242 5.92 -10.47 -12.91
CA PRO A 242 5.96 -11.77 -13.55
C PRO A 242 7.10 -12.66 -13.03
N VAL A 243 7.11 -12.91 -11.71
CA VAL A 243 8.19 -13.62 -11.02
C VAL A 243 7.65 -14.76 -10.15
N SER A 244 8.48 -15.75 -9.89
CA SER A 244 8.21 -16.75 -8.85
C SER A 244 8.68 -16.28 -7.48
N GLU A 245 8.18 -16.90 -6.40
CA GLU A 245 8.60 -16.58 -5.02
C GLU A 245 10.12 -16.64 -4.81
N LYS A 246 10.81 -17.58 -5.47
CA LYS A 246 12.27 -17.74 -5.38
C LYS A 246 13.05 -16.62 -6.06
N GLN A 247 12.39 -15.85 -6.93
CA GLN A 247 12.98 -14.72 -7.64
C GLN A 247 12.75 -13.40 -6.88
N ILE A 248 12.22 -13.43 -5.66
CA ILE A 248 12.02 -12.23 -4.83
C ILE A 248 12.96 -12.28 -3.63
N GLU A 249 13.88 -11.31 -3.60
CA GLU A 249 14.87 -11.16 -2.55
C GLU A 249 14.64 -9.88 -1.77
N VAL A 250 14.80 -9.96 -0.45
CA VAL A 250 14.74 -8.80 0.44
C VAL A 250 16.14 -8.45 0.88
N VAL A 251 16.51 -7.18 0.71
CA VAL A 251 17.81 -6.64 1.11
C VAL A 251 17.61 -5.39 1.95
N VAL A 252 18.36 -5.23 3.02
CA VAL A 252 18.32 -4.01 3.83
C VAL A 252 19.25 -2.97 3.19
N HIS A 253 18.66 -1.83 2.83
CA HIS A 253 19.32 -0.62 2.35
C HIS A 253 18.97 0.57 3.27
N PRO A 254 19.81 0.83 4.29
CA PRO A 254 19.50 1.76 5.38
C PRO A 254 19.31 3.20 4.94
N GLU A 255 19.94 3.62 3.84
CA GLU A 255 19.83 4.99 3.34
C GLU A 255 18.50 5.24 2.61
N SER A 256 17.76 4.19 2.23
CA SER A 256 16.48 4.27 1.51
C SER A 256 16.51 5.16 0.26
N ILE A 257 17.65 5.17 -0.44
CA ILE A 257 17.86 5.91 -1.70
C ILE A 257 17.59 5.01 -2.91
N VAL A 258 18.12 3.79 -2.88
CA VAL A 258 17.76 2.75 -3.84
C VAL A 258 16.46 2.14 -3.38
N HIS A 259 15.36 2.40 -4.10
CA HIS A 259 14.02 1.98 -3.68
C HIS A 259 13.68 0.53 -4.04
N SER A 260 14.26 -0.01 -5.12
CA SER A 260 14.29 -1.45 -5.45
C SER A 260 15.08 -1.68 -6.74
N LEU A 261 15.38 -2.94 -7.05
CA LEU A 261 16.18 -3.34 -8.20
C LEU A 261 15.55 -4.51 -8.98
N VAL A 262 15.83 -4.57 -10.28
CA VAL A 262 15.49 -5.68 -11.16
C VAL A 262 16.77 -6.21 -11.80
N GLU A 263 17.08 -7.48 -11.54
CA GLU A 263 18.20 -8.20 -12.14
C GLU A 263 17.73 -9.04 -13.34
N TYR A 264 18.50 -9.00 -14.42
CA TYR A 264 18.25 -9.77 -15.63
C TYR A 264 19.27 -10.90 -15.81
N VAL A 265 18.91 -11.91 -16.60
CA VAL A 265 19.73 -13.12 -16.83
C VAL A 265 21.10 -12.86 -17.48
N ASP A 266 21.33 -11.67 -18.02
CA ASP A 266 22.64 -11.25 -18.56
C ASP A 266 23.58 -10.66 -17.50
N GLY A 267 23.12 -10.56 -16.25
CA GLY A 267 23.85 -9.99 -15.11
C GLY A 267 23.63 -8.49 -14.90
N SER A 268 22.85 -7.82 -15.75
CA SER A 268 22.48 -6.42 -15.58
C SER A 268 21.53 -6.24 -14.41
N VAL A 269 21.74 -5.19 -13.61
CA VAL A 269 20.84 -4.79 -12.53
C VAL A 269 20.41 -3.35 -12.78
N LEU A 270 19.11 -3.12 -12.94
CA LEU A 270 18.53 -1.79 -13.04
C LEU A 270 17.90 -1.41 -11.70
N ALA A 271 18.03 -0.16 -11.30
CA ALA A 271 17.52 0.34 -10.03
C ALA A 271 16.92 1.72 -10.20
N GLN A 272 15.82 1.99 -9.48
CA GLN A 272 15.29 3.34 -9.35
C GLN A 272 15.80 3.96 -8.05
N LEU A 273 16.34 5.17 -8.18
CA LEU A 273 16.90 5.94 -7.07
C LEU A 273 16.11 7.22 -6.87
N GLY A 274 15.88 7.60 -5.62
CA GLY A 274 15.16 8.81 -5.24
C GLY A 274 15.49 9.25 -3.82
N SER A 275 15.04 10.46 -3.48
CA SER A 275 14.93 10.85 -2.06
C SER A 275 13.73 10.13 -1.45
N PRO A 276 13.75 9.75 -0.16
CA PRO A 276 12.64 9.06 0.49
C PRO A 276 11.42 9.97 0.65
N ASP A 277 10.62 10.08 -0.42
CA ASP A 277 9.44 10.94 -0.50
C ASP A 277 8.37 10.29 -1.39
N MET A 278 7.23 9.96 -0.77
CA MET A 278 6.10 9.29 -1.43
C MET A 278 5.47 10.11 -2.57
N ARG A 279 5.71 11.42 -2.63
CA ARG A 279 5.24 12.24 -3.76
C ARG A 279 5.89 11.81 -5.08
N THR A 280 7.08 11.20 -5.07
CA THR A 280 7.71 10.67 -6.29
C THR A 280 6.94 9.49 -6.89
N PRO A 281 6.68 8.38 -6.18
CA PRO A 281 5.90 7.27 -6.73
C PRO A 281 4.43 7.64 -6.99
N ILE A 282 3.82 8.49 -6.16
CA ILE A 282 2.46 9.00 -6.40
C ILE A 282 2.40 9.80 -7.71
N ALA A 283 3.32 10.75 -7.91
CA ALA A 283 3.39 11.55 -9.14
C ALA A 283 3.59 10.67 -10.38
N TYR A 284 4.43 9.63 -10.26
CA TYR A 284 4.61 8.67 -11.34
C TYR A 284 3.31 7.93 -11.65
N ALA A 285 2.58 7.44 -10.64
CA ALA A 285 1.31 6.73 -10.85
C ALA A 285 0.22 7.63 -11.48
N LEU A 286 0.12 8.89 -11.05
CA LEU A 286 -0.83 9.86 -11.59
C LEU A 286 -0.53 10.25 -13.04
N ALA A 287 0.75 10.38 -13.40
CA ALA A 287 1.17 10.83 -14.72
C ALA A 287 1.43 9.71 -15.72
N TRP A 288 1.52 8.45 -15.26
CA TRP A 288 1.88 7.31 -16.10
C TRP A 288 1.04 7.25 -17.39
N PRO A 289 1.66 6.99 -18.57
CA PRO A 289 3.07 6.62 -18.81
C PRO A 289 4.03 7.80 -18.96
N LYS A 290 3.58 9.03 -18.71
CA LYS A 290 4.40 10.24 -18.71
C LYS A 290 5.00 10.48 -17.32
N ARG A 291 5.65 11.62 -17.16
CA ARG A 291 6.13 12.13 -15.88
C ARG A 291 5.50 13.49 -15.62
N MET A 292 5.25 13.80 -14.36
CA MET A 292 4.86 15.13 -13.89
C MET A 292 5.92 15.68 -12.95
N GLU A 293 5.91 16.99 -12.75
CA GLU A 293 6.75 17.62 -11.73
C GLU A 293 6.23 17.27 -10.33
N ALA A 294 7.16 16.93 -9.43
CA ALA A 294 6.89 16.65 -8.03
C ALA A 294 7.80 17.52 -7.15
N PRO A 295 7.35 17.98 -5.97
CA PRO A 295 8.12 18.86 -5.09
C PRO A 295 9.20 18.14 -4.26
N SER A 296 9.54 16.90 -4.62
CA SER A 296 10.55 16.10 -3.92
C SER A 296 11.95 16.67 -4.10
N GLU A 297 12.77 16.60 -3.05
CA GLU A 297 14.16 17.04 -3.12
C GLU A 297 14.92 16.23 -4.17
N ARG A 298 15.65 16.93 -5.05
CA ARG A 298 16.49 16.26 -6.05
C ARG A 298 17.65 15.54 -5.38
N LEU A 299 17.74 14.23 -5.61
CA LEU A 299 18.81 13.39 -5.10
C LEU A 299 20.18 13.93 -5.49
N ASN A 300 21.09 14.02 -4.52
CA ASN A 300 22.46 14.44 -4.71
C ASN A 300 23.43 13.34 -4.24
N LEU A 301 23.91 12.52 -5.18
CA LEU A 301 24.69 11.31 -4.87
C LEU A 301 26.02 11.60 -4.17
N TRP A 302 26.72 12.68 -4.50
CA TRP A 302 27.98 13.02 -3.82
C TRP A 302 27.78 13.56 -2.40
N LYS A 303 26.58 14.04 -2.06
CA LYS A 303 26.20 14.33 -0.67
C LYS A 303 25.80 13.08 0.12
N VAL A 304 25.16 12.11 -0.53
CA VAL A 304 24.82 10.82 0.08
C VAL A 304 26.09 10.03 0.41
N GLY A 305 27.05 10.00 -0.52
CA GLY A 305 28.35 9.38 -0.32
C GLY A 305 28.33 7.86 -0.44
N THR A 306 27.72 7.17 0.53
CA THR A 306 27.73 5.71 0.63
C THR A 306 26.32 5.14 0.52
N LEU A 307 26.19 4.02 -0.20
CA LEU A 307 24.98 3.21 -0.26
C LEU A 307 25.33 1.82 0.27
N ASN A 308 24.74 1.42 1.39
CA ASN A 308 25.03 0.14 2.04
C ASN A 308 23.92 -0.87 1.74
N PHE A 309 24.30 -2.15 1.63
CA PHE A 309 23.39 -3.26 1.42
C PHE A 309 23.79 -4.42 2.34
N GLU A 310 22.81 -4.99 3.05
CA GLU A 310 23.02 -6.14 3.93
C GLU A 310 21.81 -7.09 3.88
N LEU A 311 22.02 -8.36 4.22
CA LEU A 311 20.93 -9.31 4.33
C LEU A 311 20.14 -9.04 5.63
N PRO A 312 18.80 -9.21 5.61
CA PRO A 312 18.01 -9.10 6.83
C PRO A 312 18.34 -10.21 7.84
N ASP A 313 18.26 -9.88 9.12
CA ASP A 313 18.41 -10.84 10.23
C ASP A 313 17.05 -11.50 10.51
N GLU A 314 16.76 -12.62 9.84
CA GLU A 314 15.46 -13.33 9.97
C GLU A 314 15.23 -13.93 11.37
N ASN A 315 16.28 -14.10 12.18
CA ASN A 315 16.12 -14.51 13.58
C ASN A 315 15.58 -13.36 14.43
N ARG A 316 16.03 -12.14 14.14
CA ARG A 316 15.55 -10.91 14.80
C ARG A 316 14.20 -10.47 14.28
N PHE A 317 13.96 -10.67 12.98
CA PHE A 317 12.75 -10.24 12.28
C PHE A 317 12.03 -11.44 11.64
N PRO A 318 11.35 -12.29 12.45
CA PRO A 318 10.69 -13.48 11.96
C PRO A 318 9.53 -13.18 10.99
N ALA A 319 9.01 -11.95 10.96
CA ALA A 319 7.91 -11.55 10.09
C ALA A 319 8.19 -11.82 8.59
N LEU A 320 9.44 -11.65 8.13
CA LEU A 320 9.83 -11.96 6.75
C LEU A 320 9.64 -13.44 6.40
N ARG A 321 10.09 -14.32 7.31
CA ARG A 321 9.90 -15.77 7.17
C ARG A 321 8.41 -16.12 7.16
N LEU A 322 7.64 -15.56 8.10
CA LEU A 322 6.19 -15.80 8.20
C LEU A 322 5.45 -15.40 6.92
N ALA A 323 5.77 -14.24 6.35
CA ALA A 323 5.18 -13.78 5.09
C ALA A 323 5.53 -14.71 3.91
N ARG A 324 6.79 -15.16 3.83
CA ARG A 324 7.24 -16.10 2.80
C ARG A 324 6.58 -17.48 2.95
N GLU A 325 6.38 -17.96 4.18
CA GLU A 325 5.66 -19.20 4.48
C GLU A 325 4.16 -19.10 4.13
N ALA A 326 3.51 -17.98 4.47
CA ALA A 326 2.13 -17.71 4.11
C ALA A 326 1.94 -17.66 2.58
N LEU A 327 2.87 -17.01 1.87
CA LEU A 327 2.87 -16.97 0.41
C LEU A 327 2.97 -18.37 -0.21
N LYS A 328 3.88 -19.21 0.31
CA LYS A 328 4.07 -20.59 -0.18
C LYS A 328 2.87 -21.49 0.09
N THR A 329 2.24 -21.30 1.25
CA THR A 329 1.01 -22.00 1.61
C THR A 329 -0.14 -21.59 0.68
N GLY A 330 -0.21 -20.32 0.31
CA GLY A 330 -1.25 -19.78 -0.57
C GLY A 330 -2.63 -19.77 0.10
N GLY A 331 -3.69 -19.79 -0.71
CA GLY A 331 -5.07 -19.78 -0.21
C GLY A 331 -5.36 -18.59 0.71
N SER A 332 -6.02 -18.85 1.84
CA SER A 332 -6.33 -17.87 2.88
C SER A 332 -5.15 -17.48 3.79
N ALA A 333 -3.98 -18.10 3.67
CA ALA A 333 -2.88 -17.88 4.61
C ALA A 333 -2.35 -16.42 4.60
N PRO A 334 -2.13 -15.77 3.44
CA PRO A 334 -1.80 -14.33 3.39
C PRO A 334 -2.87 -13.43 4.02
N THR A 335 -4.15 -13.74 3.80
CA THR A 335 -5.28 -13.02 4.41
C THR A 335 -5.24 -13.11 5.94
N ILE A 336 -5.03 -14.32 6.46
CA ILE A 336 -4.93 -14.59 7.90
C ILE A 336 -3.70 -13.88 8.49
N LEU A 337 -2.56 -13.89 7.79
CA LEU A 337 -1.36 -13.18 8.21
C LEU A 337 -1.63 -11.68 8.33
N ASN A 338 -2.26 -11.07 7.31
CA ASN A 338 -2.58 -9.64 7.35
C ASN A 338 -3.54 -9.30 8.49
N ALA A 339 -4.63 -10.08 8.62
CA ALA A 339 -5.64 -9.91 9.66
C ALA A 339 -5.05 -10.01 11.07
N ALA A 340 -4.22 -11.03 11.32
CA ALA A 340 -3.54 -11.22 12.60
C ALA A 340 -2.55 -10.09 12.89
N ASN A 341 -1.83 -9.62 11.88
CA ASN A 341 -0.89 -8.52 12.01
C ASN A 341 -1.59 -7.22 12.39
N GLU A 342 -2.70 -6.87 11.72
CA GLU A 342 -3.47 -5.67 12.07
C GLU A 342 -3.94 -5.68 13.53
N ILE A 343 -4.45 -6.82 14.03
CA ILE A 343 -4.86 -6.97 15.43
C ILE A 343 -3.67 -6.86 16.38
N ALA A 344 -2.55 -7.50 16.06
CA ALA A 344 -1.37 -7.50 16.92
C ALA A 344 -0.70 -6.11 16.98
N VAL A 345 -0.63 -5.40 15.85
CA VAL A 345 -0.13 -4.02 15.80
C VAL A 345 -1.03 -3.09 16.60
N ASP A 346 -2.35 -3.16 16.44
CA ASP A 346 -3.29 -2.38 17.26
C ASP A 346 -3.12 -2.67 18.76
N ALA A 347 -3.00 -3.95 19.14
CA ALA A 347 -2.77 -4.33 20.52
C ALA A 347 -1.45 -3.76 21.06
N PHE A 348 -0.37 -3.75 20.26
CA PHE A 348 0.91 -3.16 20.65
C PHE A 348 0.81 -1.63 20.79
N LEU A 349 0.22 -0.93 19.82
CA LEU A 349 0.00 0.52 19.86
C LEU A 349 -0.79 0.94 21.11
N ASN A 350 -1.76 0.11 21.52
CA ASN A 350 -2.56 0.31 22.73
C ASN A 350 -1.92 -0.26 24.02
N ASN A 351 -0.62 -0.58 24.00
CA ASN A 351 0.15 -1.10 25.14
C ASN A 351 -0.43 -2.37 25.79
N ARG A 352 -1.14 -3.21 25.03
CA ARG A 352 -1.73 -4.47 25.51
C ARG A 352 -0.79 -5.66 25.40
N ILE A 353 0.18 -5.60 24.49
CA ILE A 353 1.21 -6.63 24.27
C ILE A 353 2.60 -5.98 24.11
N GLY A 354 3.66 -6.76 24.22
CA GLY A 354 5.03 -6.33 23.91
C GLY A 354 5.36 -6.39 22.42
N PHE A 355 6.43 -5.70 22.00
CA PHE A 355 6.82 -5.63 20.58
C PHE A 355 7.08 -7.01 19.95
N LEU A 356 7.78 -7.89 20.66
CA LEU A 356 8.08 -9.25 20.18
C LEU A 356 6.83 -10.15 20.11
N ASP A 357 5.76 -9.78 20.81
CA ASP A 357 4.52 -10.56 20.80
C ASP A 357 3.78 -10.42 19.46
N ILE A 358 4.05 -9.36 18.68
CA ILE A 358 3.40 -9.13 17.38
C ILE A 358 3.61 -10.33 16.46
N ALA A 359 4.87 -10.65 16.15
CA ALA A 359 5.19 -11.77 15.27
C ALA A 359 4.77 -13.12 15.86
N MET A 360 4.86 -13.28 17.19
CA MET A 360 4.41 -14.49 17.87
C MET A 360 2.89 -14.71 17.72
N ILE A 361 2.07 -13.67 17.83
CA ILE A 361 0.60 -13.77 17.66
C ILE A 361 0.27 -14.10 16.21
N VAL A 362 0.95 -13.48 15.25
CA VAL A 362 0.78 -13.79 13.81
C VAL A 362 1.10 -15.27 13.53
N GLU A 363 2.25 -15.76 14.00
CA GLU A 363 2.67 -17.15 13.81
C GLU A 363 1.67 -18.13 14.45
N LYS A 364 1.26 -17.88 15.70
CA LYS A 364 0.26 -18.72 16.38
C LYS A 364 -1.08 -18.72 15.65
N THR A 365 -1.52 -17.56 15.16
CA THR A 365 -2.79 -17.44 14.42
C THR A 365 -2.75 -18.27 13.14
N LEU A 366 -1.67 -18.16 12.35
CA LEU A 366 -1.45 -18.97 11.16
C LEU A 366 -1.45 -20.46 11.46
N SER A 367 -0.79 -20.89 12.53
CA SER A 367 -0.74 -22.31 12.92
C SER A 367 -2.07 -22.86 13.46
N SER A 368 -3.02 -21.99 13.81
CA SER A 368 -4.31 -22.36 14.43
C SER A 368 -5.47 -22.46 13.44
N ILE A 369 -5.25 -22.11 12.16
CA ILE A 369 -6.29 -22.02 11.15
C ILE A 369 -5.89 -22.89 9.96
N GLU A 370 -6.77 -23.80 9.56
CA GLU A 370 -6.58 -24.52 8.30
C GLU A 370 -6.75 -23.56 7.12
N THR A 371 -5.81 -23.63 6.17
CA THR A 371 -5.86 -22.77 4.98
C THR A 371 -6.92 -23.26 4.00
N GLU A 372 -7.72 -22.34 3.49
CA GLU A 372 -8.79 -22.60 2.53
C GLU A 372 -8.48 -21.95 1.18
N THR A 373 -9.12 -22.44 0.12
CA THR A 373 -9.04 -21.79 -1.20
C THR A 373 -10.03 -20.63 -1.26
N LEU A 374 -9.58 -19.46 -1.68
CA LEU A 374 -10.43 -18.29 -1.86
C LEU A 374 -10.98 -18.27 -3.29
N LEU A 375 -12.30 -18.29 -3.44
CA LEU A 375 -13.01 -18.29 -4.73
C LEU A 375 -13.85 -17.02 -4.93
N SER A 376 -14.17 -16.29 -3.86
CA SER A 376 -14.87 -15.02 -3.92
C SER A 376 -14.36 -14.01 -2.89
N ILE A 377 -14.85 -12.78 -2.98
CA ILE A 377 -14.49 -11.72 -2.02
C ILE A 377 -15.03 -12.04 -0.63
N GLU A 378 -16.20 -12.68 -0.55
CA GLU A 378 -16.80 -13.14 0.70
C GLU A 378 -15.89 -14.15 1.42
N ASP A 379 -15.20 -15.03 0.69
CA ASP A 379 -14.22 -15.96 1.27
C ASP A 379 -13.05 -15.18 1.91
N VAL A 380 -12.58 -14.11 1.25
CA VAL A 380 -11.49 -13.25 1.77
C VAL A 380 -11.96 -12.58 3.06
N ILE A 381 -13.16 -12.00 3.06
CA ILE A 381 -13.76 -11.33 4.23
C ILE A 381 -13.95 -12.32 5.39
N GLN A 382 -14.41 -13.55 5.10
CA GLN A 382 -14.58 -14.58 6.09
C GLN A 382 -13.23 -15.03 6.68
N ALA A 383 -12.21 -15.23 5.85
CA ALA A 383 -10.87 -15.58 6.30
C ALA A 383 -10.25 -14.47 7.17
N ASP A 384 -10.38 -13.20 6.76
CA ASP A 384 -9.96 -12.04 7.55
C ASP A 384 -10.69 -12.02 8.91
N THR A 385 -12.01 -12.18 8.92
CA THR A 385 -12.82 -12.21 10.14
C THR A 385 -12.39 -13.32 11.11
N ILE A 386 -12.12 -14.53 10.59
CA ILE A 386 -11.64 -15.66 11.39
C ILE A 386 -10.24 -15.39 11.94
N GLY A 387 -9.34 -14.88 11.10
CA GLY A 387 -7.98 -14.48 11.48
C GLY A 387 -7.99 -13.45 12.60
N ARG A 388 -8.77 -12.38 12.46
CA ARG A 388 -8.94 -11.34 13.49
C ARG A 388 -9.50 -11.91 14.78
N ARG A 389 -10.52 -12.77 14.72
CA ARG A 389 -11.12 -13.38 15.92
C ARG A 389 -10.12 -14.23 16.68
N ILE A 390 -9.32 -15.04 15.99
CA ILE A 390 -8.33 -15.91 16.62
C ILE A 390 -7.17 -15.10 17.19
N ALA A 391 -6.66 -14.11 16.46
CA ALA A 391 -5.62 -13.20 16.96
C ALA A 391 -6.08 -12.44 18.21
N ASN A 392 -7.33 -11.94 18.23
CA ASN A 392 -7.88 -11.25 19.41
C ASN A 392 -7.95 -12.15 20.65
N ASN A 393 -8.23 -13.46 20.49
CA ASN A 393 -8.22 -14.39 21.62
C ASN A 393 -6.80 -14.64 22.19
N MET A 394 -5.76 -14.25 21.47
CA MET A 394 -4.36 -14.34 21.90
C MET A 394 -3.84 -13.04 22.53
N VAL A 395 -4.59 -11.93 22.41
CA VAL A 395 -4.29 -10.67 23.07
C VAL A 395 -4.84 -10.72 24.51
N PRO A 396 -4.03 -10.41 25.55
CA PRO A 396 -4.43 -10.46 26.96
C PRO A 396 -5.57 -9.52 27.36
#